data_AF-A0A954PEK0-F1
#
_entry.id   AF-A0A954PEK0-F1
#
_cell.length_a   1.000
_cell.length_b   1.000
_cell.length_c   1.000
_cell.angle_alpha   90.00
_cell.angle_beta   90.00
_cell.angle_gamma   90.00
#
_symmetry.space_group_name_H-M   'P 1'
#
loop_
_entity.id
_entity.type
_entity.pdbx_description
1 polymer ?
#
loop_
_entity_poly.entity_id
_entity_poly.type
_entity_poly.pdbx_seq_one_letter_code
_entity_poly.pdbx_strand_id
1 'polypeptide(L)'
;MPLVDLSAAPSPSMRRWFGLSLGLLLAILAFLFSGWGHWLNGFLLVCGALVTTVYYAVPKSQIAVIRCWQYLTYPVAWMLGHILFGAIFFGVVLPIGLVLRLRGHDPLQLRSGKRSSYWHDRQGSQNTDRYFKQF
;
A
#
# COMPACT_ATOMS: atom_id res chain seq x y z
N MET A 1 2.73 -2.80 13.33
CA MET A 1 2.14 -3.69 12.31
C MET A 1 2.76 -3.33 10.97
N PRO A 2 3.49 -4.23 10.29
CA PRO A 2 3.89 -3.98 8.91
C PRO A 2 2.62 -3.80 8.06
N LEU A 3 2.60 -2.79 7.19
CA LEU A 3 1.47 -2.50 6.31
C LEU A 3 1.22 -3.63 5.28
N VAL A 4 2.21 -4.50 5.08
CA VAL A 4 2.16 -5.65 4.16
C VAL A 4 2.54 -6.90 4.95
N ASP A 5 1.59 -7.83 5.09
CA ASP A 5 1.86 -9.15 5.67
C ASP A 5 2.43 -10.09 4.60
N LEU A 6 3.76 -10.20 4.58
CA LEU A 6 4.50 -11.10 3.68
C LEU A 6 4.44 -12.58 4.12
N SER A 7 3.93 -12.84 5.33
CA SER A 7 3.89 -14.19 5.92
C SER A 7 2.57 -14.92 5.64
N ALA A 8 1.50 -14.16 5.40
CA ALA A 8 0.17 -14.66 5.06
C ALA A 8 0.19 -15.62 3.85
N ALA A 9 -0.69 -16.61 3.88
CA ALA A 9 -0.84 -17.54 2.77
C ALA A 9 -1.40 -16.80 1.53
N PRO A 10 -0.80 -16.98 0.33
CA PRO A 10 -1.32 -16.38 -0.90
C PRO A 10 -2.75 -16.84 -1.18
N SER A 11 -3.62 -15.92 -1.59
CA SER A 11 -5.01 -16.24 -1.88
C SER A 11 -5.13 -17.24 -3.05
N PRO A 12 -6.22 -18.03 -3.12
CA PRO A 12 -6.42 -18.98 -4.21
C PRO A 12 -6.45 -18.32 -5.60
N SER A 13 -7.02 -17.12 -5.70
CA SER A 13 -7.04 -16.33 -6.94
C SER A 13 -5.64 -15.85 -7.32
N MET A 14 -4.86 -15.34 -6.35
CA MET A 14 -3.48 -14.92 -6.58
C MET A 14 -2.64 -16.08 -7.13
N ARG A 15 -2.72 -17.27 -6.51
CA ARG A 15 -1.98 -18.45 -6.98
C ARG A 15 -2.33 -18.85 -8.42
N ARG A 16 -3.60 -18.71 -8.82
CA ARG A 16 -4.05 -19.06 -10.18
C ARG A 16 -3.53 -18.09 -11.24
N TRP A 17 -3.52 -16.79 -10.97
CA TRP A 17 -3.25 -15.76 -11.97
C TRP A 17 -1.82 -15.22 -11.95
N PHE A 18 -1.08 -15.41 -10.85
CA PHE A 18 0.22 -14.76 -10.66
C PHE A 18 1.25 -15.13 -11.75
N GLY A 19 1.35 -16.41 -12.11
CA GLY A 19 2.30 -16.87 -13.13
C GLY A 19 2.04 -16.26 -14.52
N LEU A 20 0.76 -16.11 -14.89
CA LEU A 20 0.36 -15.42 -16.11
C LEU A 20 0.63 -13.92 -16.03
N SER A 21 0.32 -13.27 -14.90
CA SER A 21 0.58 -11.84 -14.74
C SER A 21 2.08 -11.50 -14.80
N LEU A 22 2.93 -12.36 -14.20
CA LEU A 22 4.37 -12.17 -14.21
C LEU A 22 4.96 -12.40 -15.61
N GLY A 23 4.51 -13.43 -16.32
CA GLY A 23 4.90 -13.66 -17.72
C GLY A 23 4.48 -12.52 -18.64
N LEU A 24 3.24 -12.03 -18.49
CA LEU A 24 2.72 -10.89 -19.24
C LEU A 24 3.52 -9.61 -18.95
N LEU A 25 3.85 -9.35 -17.68
CA LEU A 25 4.71 -8.22 -17.30
C LEU A 25 6.06 -8.29 -18.03
N LEU A 26 6.71 -9.45 -18.04
CA LEU A 26 8.00 -9.62 -18.72
C LEU A 26 7.88 -9.47 -20.24
N ALA A 27 6.78 -9.93 -20.84
CA ALA A 27 6.51 -9.72 -22.27
C ALA A 27 6.28 -8.24 -22.61
N ILE A 28 5.55 -7.50 -21.76
CA ILE A 28 5.36 -6.04 -21.93
C ILE A 28 6.71 -5.33 -21.81
N LEU A 29 7.53 -5.68 -20.82
CA LEU A 29 8.88 -5.10 -20.68
C LEU A 29 9.76 -5.42 -21.89
N ALA A 30 9.71 -6.65 -22.42
CA ALA A 30 10.44 -7.04 -23.61
C ALA A 30 10.04 -6.20 -24.85
N PHE A 31 8.74 -5.91 -25.00
CA PHE A 31 8.23 -5.03 -26.05
C PHE A 31 8.69 -3.57 -25.85
N LEU A 32 8.56 -3.02 -24.65
CA LEU A 32 8.96 -1.65 -24.33
C LEU A 32 10.46 -1.41 -24.52
N PHE A 33 11.30 -2.40 -24.21
CA PHE A 33 12.76 -2.34 -24.38
C PHE A 33 13.25 -2.91 -25.71
N SER A 34 12.36 -3.12 -26.69
CA SER A 34 12.72 -3.68 -27.99
C SER A 34 13.79 -2.86 -28.75
N GLY A 35 13.83 -1.54 -28.53
CA GLY A 35 14.84 -0.64 -29.12
C GLY A 35 16.22 -0.66 -28.44
N TRP A 36 16.37 -1.33 -27.29
CA TRP A 36 17.62 -1.38 -26.52
C TRP A 36 18.51 -2.58 -26.86
N GLY A 37 18.02 -3.49 -27.72
CA GLY A 37 18.78 -4.61 -28.25
C GLY A 37 18.02 -5.93 -28.24
N HIS A 38 18.20 -6.72 -29.31
CA HIS A 38 17.50 -7.99 -29.50
C HIS A 38 17.83 -9.04 -28.43
N TRP A 39 19.04 -8.99 -27.86
CA TRP A 39 19.48 -9.86 -26.78
C TRP A 39 18.68 -9.68 -25.49
N LEU A 40 18.45 -8.43 -25.07
CA LEU A 40 17.66 -8.13 -23.87
C LEU A 40 16.20 -8.56 -24.04
N ASN A 41 15.62 -8.28 -25.21
CA ASN A 41 14.26 -8.69 -25.54
C ASN A 41 14.12 -10.23 -25.52
N GLY A 42 15.00 -10.93 -26.24
CA GLY A 42 15.03 -12.40 -26.26
C GLY A 42 15.20 -12.99 -24.86
N PHE A 43 16.09 -12.42 -24.05
CA PHE A 43 16.28 -12.82 -22.66
C PHE A 43 15.01 -12.65 -21.82
N LEU A 44 14.34 -11.49 -21.89
CA LEU A 44 13.12 -11.22 -21.13
C LEU A 44 11.97 -12.16 -21.54
N LEU A 45 11.82 -12.43 -22.84
CA LEU A 45 10.80 -13.36 -23.34
C LEU A 45 11.08 -14.81 -22.92
N VAL A 46 12.33 -15.26 -23.03
CA VAL A 46 12.73 -16.62 -22.60
C VAL A 46 12.55 -16.77 -21.09
N CYS A 47 12.98 -15.80 -20.30
CA CYS A 47 12.76 -15.80 -18.86
C CYS A 47 11.27 -15.79 -18.49
N GLY A 48 10.46 -14.97 -19.16
CA GLY A 48 9.01 -14.92 -18.96
C GLY A 48 8.35 -16.26 -19.25
N ALA A 49 8.63 -16.84 -20.41
CA ALA A 49 8.14 -18.16 -20.79
C ALA A 49 8.59 -19.23 -19.78
N LEU A 50 9.87 -19.28 -19.44
CA LEU A 50 10.43 -20.26 -18.51
C LEU A 50 9.79 -20.16 -17.12
N VAL A 51 9.69 -18.96 -16.55
CA VAL A 51 9.11 -18.75 -15.23
C VAL A 51 7.63 -19.12 -15.23
N THR A 52 6.86 -18.71 -16.23
CA THR A 52 5.45 -19.08 -16.35
C THR A 52 5.27 -20.59 -16.51
N THR A 53 6.06 -21.24 -17.37
CA THR A 53 6.01 -22.70 -17.57
C THR A 53 6.35 -23.45 -16.29
N VAL A 54 7.45 -23.10 -15.61
CA VAL A 54 7.85 -23.74 -14.34
C VAL A 54 6.82 -23.50 -13.23
N TYR A 55 6.20 -22.32 -13.19
CA TYR A 55 5.17 -21.96 -12.22
C TYR A 55 3.92 -22.85 -12.33
N TYR A 56 3.50 -23.18 -13.55
CA TYR A 56 2.32 -24.03 -13.79
C TYR A 56 2.65 -25.53 -13.85
N ALA A 57 3.86 -25.92 -14.28
CA ALA A 57 4.29 -27.31 -14.32
C ALA A 57 4.61 -27.89 -12.93
N VAL A 58 5.09 -27.06 -12.00
CA VAL A 58 5.50 -27.50 -10.66
C VAL A 58 4.69 -26.78 -9.58
N PRO A 59 3.58 -27.35 -9.06
CA PRO A 59 2.73 -26.69 -8.08
C PRO A 59 3.45 -26.22 -6.80
N LYS A 60 4.53 -26.93 -6.41
CA LYS A 60 5.36 -26.58 -5.25
C LYS A 60 6.14 -25.27 -5.45
N SER A 61 6.44 -24.87 -6.68
CA SER A 61 7.21 -23.65 -6.98
C SER A 61 6.39 -22.38 -6.79
N GLN A 62 5.06 -22.46 -6.88
CA GLN A 62 4.17 -21.29 -6.88
C GLN A 62 4.38 -20.37 -5.66
N ILE A 63 4.43 -20.97 -4.47
CA ILE A 63 4.58 -20.22 -3.22
C ILE A 63 5.96 -19.56 -3.15
N ALA A 64 7.01 -20.28 -3.57
CA ALA A 64 8.38 -19.76 -3.57
C ALA A 64 8.52 -18.58 -4.54
N VAL A 65 7.98 -18.70 -5.76
CA VAL A 65 8.02 -17.64 -6.77
C VAL A 65 7.26 -16.40 -6.32
N ILE A 66 6.03 -16.57 -5.78
CA ILE A 66 5.24 -15.45 -5.25
C ILE A 66 6.02 -14.74 -4.13
N ARG A 67 6.55 -15.49 -3.16
CA ARG A 67 7.27 -14.91 -2.02
C ARG A 67 8.54 -14.19 -2.47
N CYS A 68 9.31 -14.79 -3.37
CA CYS A 68 10.51 -14.17 -3.93
C CYS A 68 10.17 -12.82 -4.59
N TRP A 69 9.11 -12.78 -5.38
CA TRP A 69 8.62 -11.54 -6.00
C TRP A 69 8.16 -10.51 -4.97
N GLN A 70 7.44 -10.93 -3.94
CA GLN A 70 7.00 -10.04 -2.86
C GLN A 70 8.19 -9.43 -2.11
N TYR A 71 9.23 -10.21 -1.79
CA TYR A 71 10.45 -9.69 -1.17
C TYR A 71 11.20 -8.73 -2.10
N LEU A 72 11.27 -9.03 -3.40
CA LEU A 72 11.92 -8.17 -4.39
C LEU A 72 11.19 -6.83 -4.54
N THR A 73 9.87 -6.84 -4.52
CA THR A 73 9.04 -5.64 -4.71
C THR A 73 8.75 -4.87 -3.43
N TYR A 74 8.99 -5.46 -2.25
CA TYR A 74 8.71 -4.84 -0.95
C TYR A 74 9.41 -3.49 -0.74
N PRO A 75 10.71 -3.31 -1.03
CA PRO A 75 11.37 -2.00 -0.86
C PRO A 75 10.73 -0.90 -1.71
N VAL A 76 10.26 -1.25 -2.92
CA VAL A 76 9.55 -0.31 -3.80
C VAL A 76 8.22 0.10 -3.17
N ALA A 77 7.44 -0.87 -2.69
CA ALA A 77 6.16 -0.60 -2.03
C ALA A 77 6.34 0.25 -0.75
N TRP A 78 7.37 -0.06 0.05
CA TRP A 78 7.72 0.70 1.25
C TRP A 78 8.09 2.15 0.91
N MET A 79 8.94 2.36 -0.08
CA MET A 79 9.37 3.69 -0.52
C MET A 79 8.19 4.50 -1.07
N LEU A 80 7.35 3.90 -1.91
CA LEU A 80 6.14 4.53 -2.43
C LEU A 80 5.18 4.94 -1.30
N GLY A 81 5.01 4.10 -0.28
CA GLY A 81 4.20 4.43 0.89
C GLY A 81 4.71 5.68 1.60
N HIS A 82 6.01 5.77 1.88
CA HIS A 82 6.61 6.92 2.56
C HIS A 82 6.52 8.19 1.72
N ILE A 83 6.80 8.08 0.41
CA ILE A 83 6.69 9.22 -0.51
C ILE A 83 5.25 9.71 -0.58
N LEU A 84 4.28 8.80 -0.73
CA LEU A 84 2.86 9.17 -0.83
C LEU A 84 2.36 9.82 0.45
N PHE A 85 2.65 9.23 1.62
CA PHE A 85 2.27 9.83 2.90
C PHE A 85 2.96 11.18 3.13
N GLY A 86 4.25 11.30 2.80
CA GLY A 86 4.97 12.56 2.84
C GLY A 86 4.34 13.60 1.92
N ALA A 87 4.07 13.25 0.66
CA ALA A 87 3.47 14.14 -0.32
C ALA A 87 2.08 14.62 0.12
N ILE A 88 1.23 13.73 0.64
CA ILE A 88 -0.09 14.12 1.16
C ILE A 88 0.06 15.01 2.39
N PHE A 89 0.93 14.66 3.32
CA PHE A 89 1.12 15.44 4.54
C PHE A 89 1.64 16.84 4.23
N PHE A 90 2.73 16.95 3.48
CA PHE A 90 3.37 18.24 3.18
C PHE A 90 2.66 19.02 2.08
N GLY A 91 2.03 18.35 1.12
CA GLY A 91 1.36 18.98 -0.02
C GLY A 91 -0.11 19.34 0.22
N VAL A 92 -0.79 18.67 1.15
CA VAL A 92 -2.22 18.88 1.41
C VAL A 92 -2.48 19.21 2.88
N VAL A 93 -2.11 18.33 3.81
CA VAL A 93 -2.48 18.49 5.22
C VAL A 93 -1.81 19.72 5.85
N LEU A 94 -0.50 19.86 5.67
CA LEU A 94 0.29 20.97 6.19
C LEU A 94 -0.19 22.34 5.66
N PRO A 95 -0.38 22.56 4.35
CA PRO A 95 -0.85 23.86 3.86
C PRO A 95 -2.27 24.17 4.33
N ILE A 96 -3.16 23.19 4.43
CA ILE A 96 -4.48 23.39 5.04
C ILE A 96 -4.32 23.86 6.49
N GLY A 97 -3.50 23.17 7.29
CA GLY A 97 -3.22 23.56 8.68
C GLY A 97 -2.62 24.97 8.78
N LEU A 98 -1.73 25.34 7.87
CA LEU A 98 -1.13 26.67 7.82
C LEU A 98 -2.17 27.75 7.50
N VAL A 99 -3.04 27.51 6.52
CA VAL A 99 -4.14 28.43 6.16
C VAL A 99 -5.11 28.61 7.33
N LEU A 100 -5.49 27.53 8.02
CA LEU A 100 -6.35 27.60 9.21
C LEU A 100 -5.69 28.41 10.32
N ARG A 101 -4.40 28.17 10.57
CA ARG A 101 -3.62 28.91 11.57
C ARG A 101 -3.54 30.41 11.25
N LEU A 102 -3.30 30.77 9.99
CA LEU A 102 -3.26 32.16 9.53
C LEU A 102 -4.63 32.84 9.64
N ARG A 103 -5.73 32.12 9.39
CA ARG A 103 -7.10 32.62 9.59
C ARG A 103 -7.54 32.67 11.06
N GLY A 104 -6.68 32.25 11.99
CA GLY A 104 -7.01 32.16 13.41
C GLY A 104 -8.03 31.08 13.76
N HIS A 105 -8.35 30.19 12.82
CA HIS A 105 -9.27 29.09 13.04
C HIS A 105 -8.53 27.94 13.73
N ASP A 106 -8.96 27.60 14.94
CA ASP A 106 -8.37 26.55 15.76
C ASP A 106 -9.40 25.43 16.00
N PRO A 107 -9.63 24.55 15.01
CA PRO A 107 -10.65 23.51 15.12
C PRO A 107 -10.31 22.46 16.18
N LEU A 108 -9.02 22.28 16.45
CA LEU A 108 -8.53 21.35 17.47
C LEU A 108 -8.49 21.98 18.87
N GLN A 109 -8.82 23.27 18.99
CA GLN A 109 -8.80 24.03 20.25
C GLN A 109 -7.47 23.86 21.02
N LEU A 110 -6.37 23.76 20.27
CA LEU A 110 -5.04 23.51 20.82
C LEU A 110 -4.40 24.76 21.41
N ARG A 111 -4.97 25.94 21.17
CA ARG A 111 -4.54 27.17 21.86
C ARG A 111 -4.76 26.98 23.36
N SER A 112 -3.64 26.86 24.07
CA SER A 112 -3.57 27.00 25.52
C SER A 112 -4.16 28.36 25.91
N GLY A 113 -5.42 28.35 26.35
CA GLY A 113 -5.86 29.31 27.36
C GLY A 113 -5.16 29.03 28.68
N LYS A 114 -5.49 29.77 29.75
CA LYS A 114 -5.09 29.50 31.15
C LYS A 114 -5.66 28.16 31.69
N ARG A 115 -5.61 27.08 30.92
CA ARG A 115 -6.11 25.76 31.28
C ARG A 115 -4.92 24.86 31.58
N SER A 116 -5.02 24.11 32.67
CA SER A 116 -4.01 23.12 33.09
C SER A 116 -4.06 21.82 32.27
N SER A 117 -5.13 21.58 31.50
CA SER A 117 -5.34 20.37 30.70
C SER A 117 -6.18 20.64 29.45
N TYR A 118 -5.96 19.84 28.41
CA TYR A 118 -6.78 19.80 27.19
C TYR A 118 -8.02 18.90 27.33
N TRP A 119 -8.20 18.25 28.50
CA TRP A 119 -9.35 17.41 28.77
C TRP A 119 -10.65 18.19 28.62
N HIS A 120 -11.59 17.61 27.88
CA HIS A 120 -12.95 18.12 27.79
C HIS A 120 -13.83 17.35 28.76
N ASP A 121 -14.44 18.04 29.71
CA ASP A 121 -15.43 17.43 30.58
C ASP A 121 -16.58 16.91 29.73
N ARG A 122 -16.79 15.59 29.81
CA ARG A 122 -17.90 14.94 29.14
C ARG A 122 -19.18 15.46 29.81
N GLN A 123 -20.04 16.15 29.06
CA GLN A 123 -21.34 16.55 29.58
C GLN A 123 -22.07 15.31 30.10
N GLY A 124 -22.56 15.40 31.34
CA GLY A 124 -23.13 14.29 32.09
C GLY A 124 -24.12 13.47 31.26
N SER A 125 -24.07 12.15 31.41
CA SER A 125 -24.83 11.20 30.61
C SER A 125 -26.29 11.60 30.52
N GLN A 126 -26.76 11.90 29.31
CA GLN A 126 -28.18 11.78 29.03
C GLN A 126 -28.55 10.32 29.23
N ASN A 127 -29.35 10.08 30.27
CA ASN A 127 -30.07 8.87 30.65
C ASN A 127 -29.59 7.56 29.99
N THR A 128 -29.01 6.65 30.79
CA THR A 128 -28.46 5.35 30.32
C THR A 128 -29.48 4.53 29.51
N ASP A 129 -30.77 4.75 29.74
CA ASP A 129 -31.88 4.17 28.97
C ASP A 129 -31.80 4.44 27.45
N ARG A 130 -31.11 5.53 27.04
CA ARG A 130 -30.91 5.90 25.64
C ARG A 130 -29.96 4.95 24.90
N TYR A 131 -29.05 4.26 25.59
CA TYR A 131 -28.21 3.23 24.97
C TYR A 131 -29.03 2.01 24.50
N PHE A 132 -30.19 1.76 25.12
CA PHE A 132 -31.08 0.66 24.77
C PHE A 132 -32.11 1.00 23.68
N LYS A 133 -32.14 2.25 23.22
CA LYS A 133 -33.05 2.72 22.16
C LYS A 133 -32.22 3.19 20.96
N GLN A 134 -31.73 2.22 20.19
CA GLN A 134 -30.90 2.47 19.01
C GLN A 134 -31.72 2.74 17.73
N PHE A 135 -33.06 2.67 17.81
CA PHE A 135 -34.01 2.93 16.72
C PHE A 135 -35.16 3.81 17.21
#